data_AF-A0A1I3U3Q2-F1
#
_entry.id   AF-A0A1I3U3Q2-F1
#
_cell.length_a   1.000
_cell.length_b   1.000
_cell.length_c   1.000
_cell.angle_alpha   90.00
_cell.angle_beta   90.00
_cell.angle_gamma   90.00
#
_symmetry.space_group_name_H-M   'P 1'
#
loop_
_entity.id
_entity.type
_entity.pdbx_description
1 polymer ?
#
loop_
_entity_poly.entity_id
_entity_poly.type
_entity_poly.pdbx_seq_one_letter_code
_entity_poly.pdbx_strand_id
1 'polypeptide(L)'
;MELEKAWKISEFAKLIEGNHHNTINQWFIALEEKRIHYVNRILGEKVYDEKDLEIGRYISEGRAKKYNLQLIFDQLPDVFELRPFPLDWGTGEGGLVDLEAIRRQMEATFEEKFQKAQIEIRNEVVSAATQLLEEHRKSLPAPKSDEEIRLEKINEKMSRMRIEWKLEEKAIEEWSKLPENERMKRIGFFRKDEDLGKRSTFIRQYVQENMEAALKEEYGVN
;
A
#
# COMPACT_ATOMS: atom_id res chain seq x y z
N MET A 1 24.64 31.17 -10.97
CA MET A 1 25.99 31.07 -11.56
C MET A 1 26.25 29.59 -11.70
N GLU A 2 26.24 29.06 -12.92
CA GLU A 2 26.50 27.64 -13.16
C GLU A 2 28.00 27.39 -12.96
N LEU A 3 28.34 26.58 -11.95
CA LEU A 3 29.70 26.07 -11.79
C LEU A 3 29.85 24.90 -12.77
N GLU A 4 30.37 25.16 -13.97
CA GLU A 4 30.56 24.12 -14.99
C GLU A 4 31.51 23.00 -14.49
N LYS A 5 32.47 23.34 -13.63
CA LYS A 5 33.34 22.40 -12.92
C LYS A 5 33.62 22.91 -11.50
N ALA A 6 33.50 22.01 -10.54
CA ALA A 6 33.60 22.29 -9.12
C ALA A 6 34.39 21.16 -8.45
N TRP A 7 35.45 21.50 -7.73
CA TRP A 7 36.31 20.54 -7.01
C TRP A 7 36.28 20.79 -5.51
N LYS A 8 36.40 19.71 -4.73
CA LYS A 8 36.78 19.82 -3.30
C LYS A 8 38.28 20.05 -3.19
N ILE A 9 38.75 20.60 -2.05
CA ILE A 9 40.18 20.91 -1.83
C ILE A 9 41.12 19.73 -2.10
N SER A 10 40.69 18.50 -1.79
CA SER A 10 41.48 17.28 -2.00
C SER A 10 41.67 16.91 -3.47
N GLU A 11 40.72 17.27 -4.34
CA GLU A 11 40.79 17.06 -5.79
C GLU A 11 41.46 18.25 -6.46
N PHE A 12 41.06 19.45 -6.08
CA PHE A 12 41.61 20.72 -6.54
C PHE A 12 43.13 20.79 -6.37
N ALA A 13 43.64 20.39 -5.20
CA ALA A 13 45.07 20.41 -4.92
C ALA A 13 45.89 19.50 -5.84
N LYS A 14 45.30 18.41 -6.38
CA LYS A 14 45.99 17.51 -7.31
C LYS A 14 46.22 18.15 -8.69
N LEU A 15 45.45 19.18 -9.02
CA LEU A 15 45.54 19.91 -10.29
C LEU A 15 46.63 21.00 -10.28
N ILE A 16 47.22 21.26 -9.11
CA ILE A 16 48.30 22.23 -8.89
C ILE A 16 49.54 21.45 -8.47
N GLU A 17 50.53 21.40 -9.37
CA GLU A 17 51.74 20.62 -9.11
C GLU A 17 52.60 21.21 -7.97
N GLY A 18 53.30 20.30 -7.28
CA GLY A 18 54.39 20.65 -6.37
C GLY A 18 54.00 21.05 -4.94
N ASN A 19 52.70 21.10 -4.59
CA ASN A 19 52.26 21.53 -3.26
C ASN A 19 51.21 20.59 -2.64
N HIS A 20 51.31 20.40 -1.32
CA HIS A 20 50.33 19.60 -0.58
C HIS A 20 49.00 20.35 -0.41
N HIS A 21 47.89 19.61 -0.34
CA HIS A 21 46.54 20.20 -0.23
C HIS A 21 46.40 21.17 0.95
N ASN A 22 47.06 20.88 2.08
CA ASN A 22 47.07 21.80 3.22
C ASN A 22 47.70 23.16 2.88
N THR A 23 48.79 23.19 2.13
CA THR A 23 49.46 24.43 1.74
C THR A 23 48.59 25.27 0.82
N ILE A 24 47.99 24.62 -0.17
CA ILE A 24 47.06 25.28 -1.10
C ILE A 24 45.85 25.81 -0.35
N ASN A 25 45.27 25.02 0.56
CA ASN A 25 44.17 25.46 1.42
C ASN A 25 44.55 26.71 2.24
N GLN A 26 45.76 26.75 2.80
CA GLN A 26 46.26 27.90 3.55
C GLN A 26 46.41 29.15 2.68
N TRP A 27 46.78 29.02 1.41
CA TRP A 27 46.81 30.17 0.49
C TRP A 27 45.42 30.78 0.30
N PHE A 28 44.42 29.95 0.02
CA PHE A 28 43.05 30.43 -0.18
C PHE A 28 42.41 30.95 1.10
N ILE A 29 42.73 30.38 2.27
CA ILE A 29 42.36 30.97 3.57
C ILE A 29 42.97 32.37 3.71
N ALA A 30 44.27 32.53 3.42
CA ALA A 30 44.94 33.82 3.53
C ALA A 30 44.39 34.86 2.53
N LEU A 31 44.00 34.45 1.33
CA LEU A 31 43.31 35.31 0.35
C LEU A 31 41.95 35.79 0.86
N GLU A 32 41.18 34.91 1.51
CA GLU A 32 39.89 35.25 2.11
C GLU A 32 40.06 36.19 3.32
N GLU A 33 41.02 35.93 4.20
CA GLU A 33 41.34 36.78 5.37
C GLU A 33 41.80 38.18 4.97
N LYS A 34 42.61 38.29 3.91
CA LYS A 34 43.07 39.57 3.36
C LYS A 34 42.04 40.27 2.47
N ARG A 35 40.84 39.68 2.32
CA ARG A 35 39.76 40.19 1.46
C ARG A 35 40.18 40.40 0.01
N ILE A 36 41.03 39.51 -0.51
CA ILE A 36 41.54 39.56 -1.88
C ILE A 36 40.63 38.75 -2.80
N HIS A 37 40.27 37.53 -2.41
CA HIS A 37 39.49 36.62 -3.25
C HIS A 37 38.57 35.73 -2.41
N TYR A 38 37.28 35.66 -2.76
CA TYR A 38 36.30 34.79 -2.11
C TYR A 38 36.23 33.41 -2.79
N VAL A 39 36.23 32.32 -2.01
CA VAL A 39 36.01 30.95 -2.54
C VAL A 39 34.53 30.57 -2.46
N ASN A 40 33.99 29.94 -3.50
CA ASN A 40 32.58 29.54 -3.50
C ASN A 40 32.26 28.48 -2.44
N ARG A 41 31.00 28.44 -2.00
CA ARG A 41 30.51 27.45 -1.02
C ARG A 41 29.21 26.81 -1.47
N ILE A 42 29.10 25.49 -1.32
CA ILE A 42 27.87 24.73 -1.52
C ILE A 42 27.57 24.01 -0.21
N LEU A 43 26.39 24.26 0.37
CA LEU A 43 26.00 23.75 1.70
C LEU A 43 27.05 24.06 2.80
N GLY A 44 27.72 25.21 2.70
CA GLY A 44 28.76 25.64 3.64
C GLY A 44 30.16 25.06 3.40
N GLU A 45 30.32 24.09 2.50
CA GLU A 45 31.64 23.54 2.13
C GLU A 45 32.31 24.36 1.02
N LYS A 46 33.62 24.61 1.12
CA LYS A 46 34.40 25.29 0.07
C LYS A 46 34.46 24.45 -1.20
N VAL A 47 34.16 25.09 -2.33
CA VAL A 47 34.18 24.52 -3.67
C VAL A 47 35.01 25.42 -4.57
N TYR A 48 35.92 24.81 -5.32
CA TYR A 48 36.89 25.50 -6.17
C TYR A 48 36.51 25.32 -7.64
N ASP A 49 36.62 26.37 -8.44
CA ASP A 49 36.37 26.36 -9.89
C ASP A 49 37.63 26.62 -10.72
N GLU A 50 37.47 26.76 -12.04
CA GLU A 50 38.60 26.96 -12.97
C GLU A 50 39.36 28.26 -12.68
N LYS A 51 38.66 29.33 -12.26
CA LYS A 51 39.31 30.59 -11.89
C LYS A 51 40.18 30.41 -10.64
N ASP A 52 39.68 29.67 -9.67
CA ASP A 52 40.46 29.32 -8.49
C ASP A 52 41.71 28.51 -8.90
N LEU A 53 41.59 27.62 -9.90
CA LEU A 53 42.71 26.82 -10.40
C LEU A 53 43.80 27.69 -11.03
N GLU A 54 43.42 28.68 -11.84
CA GLU A 54 44.37 29.64 -12.43
C GLU A 54 45.11 30.44 -11.36
N ILE A 55 44.39 30.95 -10.36
CA ILE A 55 44.98 31.68 -9.22
C ILE A 55 45.93 30.77 -8.43
N GLY A 56 45.53 29.53 -8.17
CA GLY A 56 46.34 28.55 -7.45
C GLY A 56 47.64 28.20 -8.18
N ARG A 57 47.59 28.04 -9.50
CA ARG A 57 48.77 27.84 -10.36
C ARG A 57 49.69 29.05 -10.34
N TYR A 58 49.15 30.25 -10.46
CA TYR A 58 49.93 31.49 -10.40
C TYR A 58 50.69 31.62 -9.07
N ILE A 59 50.03 31.32 -7.95
CA ILE A 59 50.69 31.32 -6.63
C ILE A 59 51.79 30.25 -6.58
N SER A 60 51.52 29.04 -7.07
CA SER A 60 52.50 27.95 -7.10
C SER A 60 53.76 28.34 -7.89
N GLU A 61 53.60 28.91 -9.08
CA GLU A 61 54.70 29.38 -9.93
C GLU A 61 55.50 30.51 -9.28
N GLY A 62 54.82 31.49 -8.67
CA GLY A 62 55.47 32.58 -7.96
C GLY A 62 56.31 32.08 -6.78
N ARG A 63 55.80 31.07 -6.06
CA ARG A 63 56.51 30.43 -4.95
C ARG A 63 57.70 29.59 -5.43
N ALA A 64 57.60 28.91 -6.57
CA ALA A 64 58.72 28.20 -7.19
C ALA A 64 59.87 29.16 -7.57
N LYS A 65 59.55 30.39 -7.98
CA LYS A 65 60.50 31.49 -8.25
C LYS A 65 61.02 32.19 -6.98
N LYS A 66 60.68 31.68 -5.79
CA LYS A 66 61.05 32.21 -4.47
C LYS A 66 60.50 33.62 -4.16
N TYR A 67 59.45 34.06 -4.85
CA TYR A 67 58.75 35.28 -4.46
C TYR A 67 58.08 35.10 -3.10
N ASN A 68 58.03 36.17 -2.32
CA ASN A 68 57.30 36.16 -1.06
C ASN A 68 55.78 36.15 -1.33
N LEU A 69 55.01 35.53 -0.44
CA LEU A 69 53.59 35.32 -0.65
C LEU A 69 52.79 36.64 -0.68
N GLN A 70 53.24 37.65 0.08
CA GLN A 70 52.58 38.96 0.11
C GLN A 70 52.68 39.67 -1.25
N LEU A 71 53.85 39.67 -1.87
CA LEU A 71 54.07 40.25 -3.20
C LEU A 71 53.21 39.56 -4.26
N ILE A 72 53.10 38.23 -4.20
CA ILE A 72 52.23 37.47 -5.09
C ILE A 72 50.78 37.91 -4.90
N PHE A 73 50.32 38.02 -3.64
CA PHE A 73 48.95 38.44 -3.31
C PHE A 73 48.65 39.87 -3.74
N ASP A 74 49.59 40.80 -3.57
CA ASP A 74 49.43 42.20 -3.96
C ASP A 74 49.31 42.36 -5.48
N GLN A 75 49.88 41.44 -6.26
CA GLN A 75 49.81 41.42 -7.72
C GLN A 75 48.56 40.72 -8.27
N LEU A 76 47.88 39.88 -7.50
CA LEU A 76 46.72 39.12 -7.97
C LEU A 76 45.60 40.00 -8.57
N PRO A 77 45.22 41.15 -7.98
CA PRO A 77 44.18 42.02 -8.53
C PRO A 77 44.54 42.63 -9.89
N ASP A 78 45.82 42.78 -10.20
CA ASP A 78 46.30 43.34 -11.47
C ASP A 78 46.30 42.29 -12.60
N VAL A 79 46.34 40.99 -12.24
CA VAL A 79 46.47 39.87 -13.18
C VAL A 79 45.13 39.17 -13.40
N PHE A 80 44.26 39.11 -12.39
CA PHE A 80 43.01 38.36 -12.42
C PHE A 80 41.81 39.21 -12.01
N GLU A 81 40.65 38.94 -12.63
CA GLU A 81 39.37 39.41 -12.12
C GLU A 81 38.94 38.59 -10.89
N LEU A 82 39.34 39.07 -9.72
CA LEU A 82 39.10 38.37 -8.45
C LEU A 82 37.61 38.40 -8.04
N ARG A 83 37.18 37.36 -7.32
CA ARG A 83 35.79 37.20 -6.91
C ARG A 83 35.50 38.12 -5.71
N PRO A 84 34.48 38.99 -5.80
CA PRO A 84 34.11 39.85 -4.69
C PRO A 84 33.53 39.02 -3.54
N PHE A 85 33.62 39.56 -2.34
CA PHE A 85 33.03 38.94 -1.16
C PHE A 85 31.53 39.22 -1.11
N PRO A 86 30.72 38.25 -0.66
CA PRO A 86 29.31 38.49 -0.35
C PRO A 86 29.14 39.66 0.63
N LEU A 87 28.03 40.39 0.51
CA LEU A 87 27.70 41.56 1.35
C LEU A 87 27.67 41.25 2.86
N ASP A 88 27.46 39.98 3.18
CA ASP A 88 27.30 39.40 4.51
C ASP A 88 28.56 38.62 4.98
N TRP A 89 29.67 38.74 4.25
CA TRP A 89 30.94 38.11 4.62
C TRP A 89 31.57 38.76 5.88
N GLY A 90 31.66 37.97 6.95
CA GLY A 90 32.30 38.38 8.21
C GLY A 90 31.36 38.99 9.26
N THR A 91 30.07 39.14 8.97
CA THR A 91 29.04 39.51 9.96
C THR A 91 28.45 38.27 10.67
N GLY A 92 28.87 37.06 10.28
CA GLY A 92 28.23 35.81 10.71
C GLY A 92 26.92 35.51 9.98
N GLU A 93 26.47 36.41 9.10
CA GLU A 93 25.23 36.30 8.30
C GLU A 93 25.53 35.96 6.83
N GLY A 94 26.75 35.51 6.55
CA GLY A 94 27.29 35.15 5.23
C GLY A 94 26.59 33.99 4.53
N GLY A 95 25.45 34.25 3.90
CA GLY A 95 24.67 33.31 3.12
C GLY A 95 23.22 33.17 3.58
N LEU A 96 22.50 34.26 3.82
CA LEU A 96 21.04 34.19 4.05
C LEU A 96 20.28 33.97 2.73
N VAL A 97 20.47 32.80 2.13
CA VAL A 97 19.29 32.11 1.62
C VAL A 97 18.45 31.87 2.86
N ASP A 98 17.29 32.53 2.99
CA ASP A 98 16.39 32.32 4.11
C ASP A 98 15.92 30.85 4.08
N LEU A 99 16.70 30.00 4.74
CA LEU A 99 16.49 28.56 4.84
C LEU A 99 15.14 28.26 5.45
N GLU A 100 14.62 29.18 6.28
CA GLU A 100 13.32 29.04 6.90
C GLU A 100 12.20 29.37 5.90
N ALA A 101 12.37 30.39 5.05
CA ALA A 101 11.45 30.64 3.94
C ALA A 101 11.46 29.50 2.91
N ILE A 102 12.65 28.97 2.55
CA ILE A 102 12.74 27.79 1.67
C ILE A 102 12.09 26.58 2.32
N ARG A 103 12.35 26.33 3.60
CA ARG A 103 11.74 25.24 4.35
C ARG A 103 10.21 25.37 4.36
N ARG A 104 9.66 26.55 4.65
CA ARG A 104 8.22 26.80 4.63
C ARG A 104 7.61 26.58 3.24
N GLN A 105 8.31 27.01 2.19
CA GLN A 105 7.87 26.77 0.81
C GLN A 105 7.92 25.28 0.44
N MET A 106 8.96 24.56 0.88
CA MET A 106 9.05 23.11 0.70
C MET A 106 7.97 22.37 1.48
N GLU A 107 7.70 22.75 2.73
CA GLU A 107 6.61 22.18 3.53
C GLU A 107 5.25 22.43 2.88
N ALA A 108 4.98 23.64 2.40
CA ALA A 108 3.73 23.97 1.72
C ALA A 108 3.55 23.19 0.40
N THR A 109 4.60 23.11 -0.43
CA THR A 109 4.54 22.36 -1.69
C THR A 109 4.47 20.85 -1.47
N PHE A 110 5.12 20.34 -0.42
CA PHE A 110 5.01 18.95 -0.02
C PHE A 110 3.60 18.63 0.45
N GLU A 111 3.02 19.46 1.32
CA GLU A 111 1.66 19.29 1.82
C GLU A 111 0.64 19.30 0.67
N GLU A 112 0.76 20.24 -0.27
CA GLU A 112 -0.12 20.30 -1.44
C GLU A 112 -0.02 19.03 -2.30
N LYS A 113 1.21 18.58 -2.59
CA LYS A 113 1.42 17.35 -3.37
C LYS A 113 0.94 16.11 -2.64
N PHE A 114 1.15 16.06 -1.32
CA PHE A 114 0.73 14.96 -0.48
C PHE A 114 -0.79 14.88 -0.42
N GLN A 115 -1.50 16.01 -0.26
CA GLN A 115 -2.96 16.05 -0.31
C GLN A 115 -3.50 15.61 -1.68
N LYS A 116 -2.89 16.06 -2.78
CA LYS A 116 -3.27 15.61 -4.13
C LYS A 116 -3.07 14.10 -4.30
N ALA A 117 -1.92 13.57 -3.88
CA ALA A 117 -1.64 12.14 -3.92
C ALA A 117 -2.63 11.33 -3.07
N GLN A 118 -3.01 11.81 -1.87
CA GLN A 118 -4.03 11.15 -1.06
C GLN A 118 -5.40 11.11 -1.75
N ILE A 119 -5.80 12.20 -2.41
CA ILE A 119 -7.06 12.25 -3.15
C ILE A 119 -7.04 11.30 -4.34
N GLU A 120 -5.95 11.27 -5.10
CA GLU A 120 -5.76 10.36 -6.23
C GLU A 120 -5.83 8.89 -5.78
N ILE A 121 -5.05 8.52 -4.75
CA ILE A 121 -5.08 7.16 -4.19
C ILE A 121 -6.49 6.79 -3.72
N ARG A 122 -7.19 7.69 -3.00
CA ARG A 122 -8.56 7.44 -2.56
C ARG A 122 -9.49 7.17 -3.75
N ASN A 123 -9.40 7.98 -4.80
CA ASN A 123 -10.25 7.83 -5.98
C ASN A 123 -9.96 6.53 -6.73
N GLU A 124 -8.69 6.14 -6.86
CA GLU A 124 -8.28 4.87 -7.45
C GLU A 124 -8.80 3.67 -6.64
N VAL A 125 -8.68 3.71 -5.31
CA VAL A 125 -9.19 2.66 -4.42
C VAL A 125 -10.70 2.53 -4.54
N VAL A 126 -11.44 3.64 -4.55
CA VAL A 126 -12.90 3.62 -4.72
C VAL A 126 -13.26 3.03 -6.10
N SER A 127 -12.58 3.48 -7.17
CA SER A 127 -12.80 2.96 -8.52
C SER A 127 -12.55 1.45 -8.60
N ALA A 128 -11.42 0.96 -8.09
CA ALA A 128 -11.09 -0.46 -8.07
C ALA A 128 -12.11 -1.27 -7.25
N ALA A 129 -12.52 -0.77 -6.08
CA ALA A 129 -13.54 -1.42 -5.27
C ALA A 129 -14.90 -1.50 -6.00
N THR A 130 -15.30 -0.44 -6.70
CA THR A 130 -16.55 -0.45 -7.48
C THR A 130 -16.50 -1.43 -8.65
N GLN A 131 -15.35 -1.54 -9.34
CA GLN A 131 -15.16 -2.51 -10.42
C GLN A 131 -15.24 -3.94 -9.90
N LEU A 132 -14.52 -4.24 -8.81
CA LEU A 132 -14.56 -5.56 -8.16
C LEU A 132 -15.97 -5.93 -7.71
N LEU A 133 -16.72 -4.99 -7.12
CA LEU A 133 -18.10 -5.23 -6.71
C LEU A 133 -19.01 -5.51 -7.91
N GLU A 134 -18.83 -4.79 -9.02
CA GLU A 134 -19.63 -4.98 -10.23
C GLU A 134 -19.30 -6.30 -10.94
N GLU A 135 -18.03 -6.69 -10.98
CA GLU A 135 -17.59 -8.00 -11.46
C GLU A 135 -18.15 -9.14 -10.61
N HIS A 136 -18.05 -9.03 -9.28
CA HIS A 136 -18.66 -9.98 -8.36
C HIS A 136 -20.17 -10.06 -8.55
N ARG A 137 -20.84 -8.91 -8.70
CA ARG A 137 -22.29 -8.85 -8.93
C ARG A 137 -22.69 -9.59 -10.21
N LYS A 138 -21.90 -9.53 -11.28
CA LYS A 138 -22.15 -10.27 -12.53
C LYS A 138 -21.97 -11.78 -12.39
N SER A 139 -21.14 -12.23 -11.45
CA SER A 139 -20.91 -13.66 -11.18
C SER A 139 -22.00 -14.27 -10.29
N LEU A 140 -22.76 -13.44 -9.57
CA LEU A 140 -23.84 -13.91 -8.73
C LEU A 140 -25.06 -14.27 -9.59
N PRO A 141 -25.73 -15.39 -9.32
CA PRO A 141 -27.02 -15.67 -9.93
C PRO A 141 -27.99 -14.53 -9.59
N ALA A 142 -28.85 -14.18 -10.55
CA ALA A 142 -29.93 -13.25 -10.28
C ALA A 142 -30.74 -13.74 -9.06
N PRO A 143 -31.15 -12.83 -8.17
CA PRO A 143 -32.04 -13.21 -7.08
C PRO A 143 -33.29 -13.86 -7.68
N LYS A 144 -33.70 -15.00 -7.12
CA LYS A 144 -34.94 -15.67 -7.53
C LYS A 144 -36.10 -14.69 -7.42
N SER A 145 -36.95 -14.66 -8.43
CA SER A 145 -38.19 -13.92 -8.41
C SER A 145 -39.15 -14.45 -7.34
N ASP A 146 -40.10 -13.63 -6.90
CA ASP A 146 -41.13 -14.06 -5.95
C ASP A 146 -41.94 -15.26 -6.46
N GLU A 147 -42.13 -15.36 -7.77
CA GLU A 147 -42.83 -16.47 -8.41
C GLU A 147 -42.01 -17.76 -8.34
N GLU A 148 -40.70 -17.71 -8.64
CA GLU A 148 -39.80 -18.85 -8.51
C GLU A 148 -39.70 -19.34 -7.06
N ILE A 149 -39.62 -18.43 -6.09
CA ILE A 149 -39.62 -18.76 -4.66
C ILE A 149 -40.92 -19.46 -4.25
N ARG A 150 -42.07 -18.99 -4.76
CA ARG A 150 -43.37 -19.63 -4.50
C ARG A 150 -43.43 -21.02 -5.12
N LEU A 151 -42.99 -21.18 -6.36
CA LEU A 151 -42.97 -22.47 -7.06
C LEU A 151 -42.07 -23.48 -6.35
N GLU A 152 -40.89 -23.06 -5.90
CA GLU A 152 -39.97 -23.92 -5.13
C GLU A 152 -40.63 -24.42 -3.84
N LYS A 153 -41.26 -23.54 -3.05
CA LYS A 153 -42.00 -23.91 -1.84
C LYS A 153 -43.15 -24.88 -2.12
N ILE A 154 -43.88 -24.66 -3.21
CA ILE A 154 -44.97 -25.57 -3.63
C ILE A 154 -44.38 -26.93 -4.00
N ASN A 155 -43.29 -26.96 -4.76
CA ASN A 155 -42.62 -28.19 -5.17
C ASN A 155 -42.05 -28.97 -3.97
N GLU A 156 -41.42 -28.29 -3.01
CA GLU A 156 -40.95 -28.90 -1.76
C GLU A 156 -42.11 -29.53 -0.98
N LYS A 157 -43.23 -28.81 -0.84
CA LYS A 157 -44.41 -29.32 -0.14
C LYS A 157 -45.01 -30.53 -0.87
N MET A 158 -45.14 -30.47 -2.19
CA MET A 158 -45.65 -31.58 -3.00
C MET A 158 -44.74 -32.80 -2.92
N SER A 159 -43.42 -32.60 -2.90
CA SER A 159 -42.44 -33.69 -2.77
C SER A 159 -42.55 -34.36 -1.40
N ARG A 160 -42.66 -33.57 -0.33
CA ARG A 160 -42.92 -34.11 1.02
C ARG A 160 -44.20 -34.92 1.09
N MET A 161 -45.30 -34.40 0.53
CA MET A 161 -46.58 -35.12 0.50
C MET A 161 -46.48 -36.46 -0.23
N ARG A 162 -45.74 -36.53 -1.34
CA ARG A 162 -45.51 -37.79 -2.06
C ARG A 162 -44.74 -38.81 -1.23
N ILE A 163 -43.73 -38.35 -0.49
CA ILE A 163 -42.96 -39.21 0.42
C ILE A 163 -43.85 -39.72 1.56
N GLU A 164 -44.64 -38.82 2.18
CA GLU A 164 -45.62 -39.17 3.20
C GLU A 164 -46.57 -40.27 2.71
N TRP A 165 -47.16 -40.11 1.51
CA TRP A 165 -48.05 -41.13 0.95
C TRP A 165 -47.36 -42.48 0.73
N LYS A 166 -46.15 -42.50 0.19
CA LYS A 166 -45.37 -43.75 0.04
C LYS A 166 -45.10 -44.42 1.40
N LEU A 167 -44.80 -43.63 2.42
CA LEU A 167 -44.58 -44.15 3.77
C LEU A 167 -45.88 -44.65 4.42
N GLU A 168 -47.00 -43.98 4.19
CA GLU A 168 -48.32 -44.42 4.65
C GLU A 168 -48.72 -45.74 4.00
N GLU A 169 -48.51 -45.90 2.69
CA GLU A 169 -48.75 -47.17 1.98
C GLU A 169 -47.92 -48.30 2.58
N LYS A 170 -46.60 -48.09 2.76
CA LYS A 170 -45.72 -49.04 3.44
C LYS A 170 -46.17 -49.34 4.86
N ALA A 171 -46.60 -48.34 5.61
CA ALA A 171 -47.08 -48.52 6.98
C ALA A 171 -48.36 -49.36 7.04
N ILE A 172 -49.26 -49.21 6.06
CA ILE A 172 -50.47 -50.04 5.95
C ILE A 172 -50.10 -51.49 5.64
N GLU A 173 -49.15 -51.70 4.74
CA GLU A 173 -48.63 -53.04 4.42
C GLU A 173 -47.97 -53.68 5.65
N GLU A 174 -47.09 -52.97 6.36
CA GLU A 174 -46.45 -53.46 7.58
C GLU A 174 -47.47 -53.72 8.70
N TRP A 175 -48.46 -52.83 8.86
CA TRP A 175 -49.56 -53.07 9.79
C TRP A 175 -50.28 -54.37 9.45
N SER A 176 -50.56 -54.65 8.18
CA SER A 176 -51.29 -55.88 7.77
C SER A 176 -50.54 -57.18 8.10
N LYS A 177 -49.22 -57.11 8.24
CA LYS A 177 -48.35 -58.25 8.61
C LYS A 177 -48.34 -58.54 10.11
N LEU A 178 -48.81 -57.61 10.95
CA LEU A 178 -48.81 -57.81 12.39
C LEU A 178 -49.82 -58.89 12.84
N PRO A 179 -49.51 -59.63 13.91
CA PRO A 179 -50.41 -60.64 14.47
C PRO A 179 -51.80 -60.10 14.84
N GLU A 180 -52.84 -60.94 14.69
CA GLU A 180 -54.23 -60.54 14.96
C GLU A 180 -54.48 -60.00 16.37
N ASN A 181 -53.74 -60.48 17.38
CA ASN A 181 -53.84 -59.99 18.76
C ASN A 181 -53.39 -58.53 18.93
N GLU A 182 -52.52 -58.04 18.04
CA GLU A 182 -52.07 -56.64 18.05
C GLU A 182 -52.99 -55.74 17.24
N ARG A 183 -53.51 -56.26 16.10
CA ARG A 183 -54.36 -55.50 15.17
C ARG A 183 -55.82 -55.45 15.56
N MET A 184 -56.34 -56.50 16.21
CA MET A 184 -57.77 -56.65 16.46
C MET A 184 -58.13 -56.26 17.90
N LYS A 185 -59.29 -55.61 18.05
CA LYS A 185 -59.97 -55.41 19.34
C LYS A 185 -61.19 -56.32 19.43
N ARG A 186 -61.50 -56.80 20.63
CA ARG A 186 -62.70 -57.61 20.87
C ARG A 186 -63.93 -56.71 20.91
N ILE A 187 -64.88 -56.95 20.02
CA ILE A 187 -66.18 -56.28 19.98
C ILE A 187 -67.28 -57.28 20.38
N GLY A 188 -67.47 -57.49 21.68
CA GLY A 188 -68.46 -58.43 22.23
C GLY A 188 -67.94 -59.85 22.49
N PHE A 189 -68.84 -60.80 22.76
CA PHE A 189 -68.45 -62.11 23.29
C PHE A 189 -67.68 -63.00 22.29
N PHE A 190 -67.86 -62.84 20.98
CA PHE A 190 -67.17 -63.68 19.96
C PHE A 190 -66.73 -62.95 18.70
N ARG A 191 -66.95 -61.64 18.58
CA ARG A 191 -66.53 -60.86 17.40
C ARG A 191 -65.28 -60.06 17.71
N LYS A 192 -64.38 -60.00 16.74
CA LYS A 192 -63.18 -59.17 16.74
C LYS A 192 -63.27 -58.26 15.51
N ASP A 193 -62.78 -57.04 15.66
CA ASP A 193 -62.73 -56.06 14.59
C ASP A 193 -61.39 -55.33 14.63
N GLU A 194 -60.98 -54.72 13.53
CA GLU A 194 -59.71 -54.01 13.45
C GLU A 194 -59.73 -52.80 14.40
N ASP A 195 -58.66 -52.65 15.18
CA ASP A 195 -58.47 -51.48 16.03
C ASP A 195 -57.97 -50.31 15.18
N LEU A 196 -58.92 -49.58 14.59
CA LEU A 196 -58.64 -48.39 13.78
C LEU A 196 -57.82 -47.31 14.51
N GLY A 197 -57.93 -47.23 15.84
CA GLY A 197 -57.16 -46.28 16.65
C GLY A 197 -55.68 -46.68 16.71
N LYS A 198 -55.41 -47.96 17.00
CA LYS A 198 -54.04 -48.50 16.97
C LYS A 198 -53.44 -48.45 15.57
N ARG A 199 -54.22 -48.78 14.54
CA ARG A 199 -53.78 -48.68 13.14
C ARG A 199 -53.36 -47.26 12.79
N SER A 200 -54.18 -46.25 13.11
CA SER A 200 -53.83 -44.84 12.86
C SER A 200 -52.59 -44.39 13.63
N THR A 201 -52.41 -44.88 14.86
CA THR A 201 -51.25 -44.56 15.69
C THR A 201 -49.98 -45.19 15.13
N PHE A 202 -50.05 -46.46 14.75
CA PHE A 202 -48.95 -47.21 14.12
C PHE A 202 -48.51 -46.54 12.82
N ILE A 203 -49.45 -46.21 11.93
CA ILE A 203 -49.14 -45.55 10.66
C ILE A 203 -48.44 -44.21 10.91
N ARG A 204 -48.94 -43.39 11.84
CA ARG A 204 -48.32 -42.10 12.16
C ARG A 204 -46.89 -42.25 12.70
N GLN A 205 -46.68 -43.21 13.61
CA GLN A 205 -45.36 -43.49 14.18
C GLN A 205 -44.39 -43.98 13.09
N TYR A 206 -44.84 -44.93 12.27
CA TYR A 206 -44.05 -45.45 11.16
C TYR A 206 -43.62 -44.35 10.19
N VAL A 207 -44.55 -43.48 9.78
CA VAL A 207 -44.23 -42.34 8.91
C VAL A 207 -43.23 -41.41 9.57
N GLN A 208 -43.43 -41.06 10.85
CA GLN A 208 -42.54 -40.16 11.58
C GLN A 208 -41.11 -40.72 11.74
N GLU A 209 -40.99 -42.00 12.09
CA GLU A 209 -39.71 -42.68 12.31
C GLU A 209 -38.91 -42.85 11.00
N ASN A 210 -39.60 -43.03 9.87
CA ASN A 210 -38.98 -43.26 8.57
C ASN A 210 -38.87 -41.99 7.70
N MET A 211 -39.46 -40.86 8.13
CA MET A 211 -39.51 -39.62 7.34
C MET A 211 -38.12 -39.08 7.01
N GLU A 212 -37.23 -39.03 8.00
CA GLU A 212 -35.89 -38.48 7.82
C GLU A 212 -35.07 -39.32 6.82
N ALA A 213 -35.12 -40.64 6.96
CA ALA A 213 -34.44 -41.57 6.06
C ALA A 213 -34.99 -41.45 4.62
N ALA A 214 -36.31 -41.38 4.47
CA ALA A 214 -36.94 -41.25 3.16
C ALA A 214 -36.65 -39.89 2.48
N LEU A 215 -36.56 -38.81 3.25
CA LEU A 215 -36.14 -37.51 2.74
C LEU A 215 -34.66 -37.54 2.30
N LYS A 216 -33.77 -38.11 3.11
CA LYS A 216 -32.36 -38.28 2.76
C LYS A 216 -32.18 -39.06 1.45
N GLU A 217 -32.95 -40.13 1.28
CA GLU A 217 -32.96 -40.94 0.07
C GLU A 217 -33.45 -40.15 -1.15
N GLU A 218 -34.58 -39.44 -1.07
CA GLU A 218 -35.14 -38.67 -2.18
C GLU A 218 -34.22 -37.51 -2.63
N TYR A 219 -33.54 -36.86 -1.68
CA TYR A 219 -32.61 -35.74 -1.97
C TYR A 219 -31.16 -36.19 -2.21
N GLY A 220 -30.86 -37.49 -2.13
CA GLY A 220 -29.51 -38.03 -2.35
C GLY A 220 -28.47 -37.57 -1.32
N VAL A 221 -28.93 -37.26 -0.10
CA VAL A 221 -28.06 -36.80 1.00
C VAL A 221 -27.82 -37.99 1.93
N ASN A 222 -26.67 -38.66 1.79
CA ASN A 222 -26.22 -39.74 2.69
C ASN A 222 -25.67 -39.20 4.01
#